data_AF-A0A9R0IZU9-F1
#
_entry.id   AF-A0A9R0IZU9-F1
#
_cell.length_a   1.000
_cell.length_b   1.000
_cell.length_c   1.000
_cell.angle_alpha   90.00
_cell.angle_beta   90.00
_cell.angle_gamma   90.00
#
_symmetry.space_group_name_H-M   'P 1'
#
loop_
_entity.id
_entity.type
_entity.pdbx_description
1 polymer ?
#
loop_
_entity_poly.entity_id
_entity_poly.type
_entity_poly.pdbx_seq_one_letter_code
_entity_poly.pdbx_strand_id
1 'polypeptide(L)'
;MEENNEHTLVAVYVDDILVTGPHHSEIIALKSHLHKKFSIKDLGELSYFLGIEISRVQNGVFLTQSKFTRELLADCNLDVSKLAKTPLPVKLKLTDSVDEPYTDPTQYRCLVGNLNFLTHTRPDLSFAVQTLSQFMQSPKVSHFHALHHLLRYQKICNWLCHASWYKPYILEIQKARYHIQIIF
;
A
#
# COMPACT_ATOMS: atom_id res chain seq x y z
N MET A 1 -29.10 -13.24 -21.29
CA MET A 1 -28.90 -14.44 -20.46
C MET A 1 -27.90 -14.04 -19.42
N GLU A 2 -28.37 -13.70 -18.21
CA GLU A 2 -27.49 -13.44 -17.06
C GLU A 2 -26.92 -14.81 -16.64
N GLU A 3 -25.63 -15.02 -16.85
CA GLU A 3 -24.94 -16.14 -16.22
C GLU A 3 -24.96 -15.90 -14.70
N ASN A 4 -25.67 -16.78 -13.97
CA ASN A 4 -25.56 -16.88 -12.52
C ASN A 4 -24.10 -17.18 -12.19
N ASN A 5 -23.35 -16.16 -11.79
CA ASN A 5 -21.93 -16.27 -11.48
C ASN A 5 -21.74 -16.92 -10.10
N GLU A 6 -22.10 -18.21 -9.99
CA GLU A 6 -21.92 -19.08 -8.82
C GLU A 6 -20.49 -19.64 -8.79
N HIS A 7 -19.49 -18.75 -8.83
CA HIS A 7 -18.10 -19.14 -8.85
C HIS A 7 -17.39 -18.70 -7.58
N THR A 8 -16.74 -19.66 -6.92
CA THR A 8 -15.77 -19.40 -5.87
C THR A 8 -14.42 -19.04 -6.53
N LEU A 9 -13.93 -17.85 -6.22
CA LEU A 9 -12.64 -17.32 -6.67
C LEU A 9 -11.58 -17.56 -5.60
N VAL A 10 -10.41 -18.00 -6.06
CA VAL A 10 -9.22 -18.15 -5.22
C VAL A 10 -8.11 -17.34 -5.87
N ALA A 11 -7.56 -16.37 -5.12
CA ALA A 11 -6.36 -15.65 -5.51
C ALA A 11 -5.21 -16.10 -4.63
N VAL A 12 -4.09 -16.48 -5.25
CA VAL A 12 -2.90 -16.97 -4.57
C VAL A 12 -1.76 -15.98 -4.80
N TYR A 13 -1.16 -15.51 -3.73
CA TYR A 13 0.04 -14.68 -3.76
C TYR A 13 1.09 -15.26 -2.82
N VAL A 14 2.11 -15.91 -3.38
CA VAL A 14 3.17 -16.58 -2.60
C VAL A 14 2.55 -17.48 -1.52
N ASP A 15 2.66 -17.10 -0.24
CA ASP A 15 2.15 -17.83 0.92
C ASP A 15 0.74 -17.40 1.36
N ASP A 16 0.15 -16.37 0.72
CA ASP A 16 -1.16 -15.83 1.06
C ASP A 16 -2.23 -16.32 0.08
N ILE A 17 -3.31 -16.91 0.58
CA ILE A 17 -4.47 -17.34 -0.22
C ILE A 17 -5.70 -16.53 0.18
N LEU A 18 -6.29 -15.85 -0.79
CA LEU A 18 -7.56 -15.15 -0.66
C LEU A 18 -8.67 -15.98 -1.30
N VAL A 19 -9.74 -16.26 -0.55
CA VAL A 19 -10.90 -17.00 -1.04
C VAL A 19 -12.13 -16.11 -0.97
N THR A 20 -12.90 -16.04 -2.06
CA THR A 20 -14.20 -15.36 -2.08
C THR A 20 -15.22 -16.08 -2.95
N GLY A 21 -16.50 -16.02 -2.60
CA GLY A 21 -17.56 -16.68 -3.34
C GLY A 21 -18.95 -16.37 -2.77
N PRO A 22 -20.02 -16.65 -3.55
CA PRO A 22 -21.39 -16.38 -3.13
C PRO A 22 -21.89 -17.40 -2.10
N HIS A 23 -21.37 -18.63 -2.14
CA HIS A 23 -21.80 -19.73 -1.27
C HIS A 23 -20.80 -19.98 -0.15
N HIS A 24 -21.20 -19.67 1.08
CA HIS A 24 -20.34 -19.87 2.26
C HIS A 24 -19.96 -21.36 2.47
N SER A 25 -20.85 -22.28 2.13
CA SER A 25 -20.60 -23.73 2.18
C SER A 25 -19.44 -24.15 1.28
N GLU A 26 -19.35 -23.60 0.06
CA GLU A 26 -18.25 -23.89 -0.86
C GLU A 26 -16.93 -23.34 -0.34
N ILE A 27 -16.93 -22.12 0.20
CA ILE A 27 -15.74 -21.53 0.82
C ILE A 27 -15.25 -22.45 1.94
N ILE A 28 -16.12 -22.87 2.86
CA ILE A 28 -15.75 -23.78 3.96
C ILE A 28 -15.20 -25.11 3.44
N ALA A 29 -15.85 -25.70 2.43
CA ALA A 29 -15.41 -26.95 1.84
C ALA A 29 -14.01 -26.82 1.21
N LEU A 30 -13.76 -25.72 0.49
CA LEU A 30 -12.47 -25.42 -0.12
C LEU A 30 -11.39 -25.18 0.93
N LYS A 31 -11.67 -24.42 2.00
CA LYS A 31 -10.73 -24.25 3.13
C LYS A 31 -10.36 -25.58 3.75
N SER A 32 -11.36 -26.44 3.99
CA SER A 32 -11.16 -27.75 4.60
C SER A 32 -10.30 -28.65 3.70
N HIS A 33 -10.49 -28.57 2.39
CA HIS A 33 -9.68 -29.29 1.42
C HIS A 33 -8.23 -28.81 1.41
N LEU A 34 -8.02 -27.49 1.34
CA LEU A 34 -6.69 -26.89 1.37
C LEU A 34 -5.96 -27.19 2.70
N HIS A 35 -6.68 -27.20 3.83
CA HIS A 35 -6.10 -27.47 5.15
C HIS A 35 -5.61 -28.90 5.27
N LYS A 36 -6.37 -29.85 4.73
CA LYS A 36 -5.95 -31.26 4.69
C LYS A 36 -4.70 -31.48 3.85
N LYS A 37 -4.51 -30.71 2.78
CA LYS A 37 -3.43 -30.92 1.81
C LYS A 37 -2.16 -30.13 2.14
N PHE A 38 -2.30 -28.91 2.64
CA PHE A 38 -1.20 -27.97 2.84
C PHE A 38 -1.06 -27.49 4.29
N SER A 39 -1.93 -27.95 5.21
CA SER A 39 -1.93 -27.54 6.62
C SER A 39 -2.05 -26.03 6.84
N ILE A 40 -2.88 -25.39 6.01
CA ILE A 40 -3.10 -23.95 6.02
C ILE A 40 -3.72 -23.45 7.35
N LYS A 41 -3.51 -22.19 7.72
CA LYS A 41 -4.16 -21.50 8.83
C LYS A 41 -5.22 -20.54 8.32
N ASP A 42 -6.48 -20.79 8.68
CA ASP A 42 -7.57 -19.84 8.43
C ASP A 42 -7.45 -18.63 9.37
N LEU A 43 -7.42 -17.43 8.78
CA LEU A 43 -7.38 -16.16 9.52
C LEU A 43 -8.76 -15.54 9.70
N GLY A 44 -9.79 -16.20 9.16
CA GLY A 44 -11.16 -15.72 9.18
C GLY A 44 -11.38 -14.64 8.12
N GLU A 45 -12.08 -13.59 8.53
CA GLU A 45 -12.45 -12.52 7.62
C GLU A 45 -11.25 -11.70 7.13
N LEU A 46 -11.29 -11.32 5.85
CA LEU A 46 -10.30 -10.44 5.24
C LEU A 46 -10.17 -9.13 6.03
N SER A 47 -9.02 -8.97 6.69
CA SER A 47 -8.65 -7.80 7.50
C SER A 47 -7.23 -7.30 7.21
N TYR A 48 -6.35 -8.16 6.70
CA TYR A 48 -4.98 -7.80 6.31
C TYR A 48 -4.48 -8.68 5.17
N PHE A 49 -4.12 -8.11 4.02
CA PHE A 49 -3.61 -8.86 2.86
C PHE A 49 -2.47 -8.08 2.22
N LEU A 50 -1.31 -8.71 1.97
CA LEU A 50 -0.15 -8.07 1.34
C LEU A 50 0.28 -6.74 1.99
N GLY A 51 0.30 -6.67 3.33
CA GLY A 51 0.68 -5.43 4.01
C GLY A 51 -0.40 -4.32 3.99
N ILE A 52 -1.58 -4.59 3.42
CA ILE A 52 -2.72 -3.67 3.35
C ILE A 52 -3.75 -4.09 4.39
N GLU A 53 -4.12 -3.13 5.25
CA GLU A 53 -5.21 -3.23 6.22
C GLU A 53 -6.55 -3.00 5.52
N ILE A 54 -7.53 -3.81 5.87
CA ILE A 54 -8.83 -3.87 5.21
C ILE A 54 -9.92 -3.77 6.27
N SER A 55 -10.68 -2.68 6.24
CA SER A 55 -11.76 -2.40 7.18
C SER A 55 -13.10 -2.33 6.45
N ARG A 56 -14.08 -3.13 6.87
CA ARG A 56 -15.43 -3.07 6.31
C ARG A 56 -16.21 -1.92 6.95
N VAL A 57 -16.88 -1.11 6.13
CA VAL A 57 -17.78 -0.03 6.55
C VAL A 57 -19.16 -0.26 5.92
N GLN A 58 -20.21 0.40 6.43
CA GLN A 58 -21.60 0.17 5.98
C GLN A 58 -21.79 0.25 4.46
N ASN A 59 -20.99 1.06 3.76
CA ASN A 59 -21.09 1.30 2.32
C ASN A 59 -19.88 0.81 1.51
N GLY A 60 -19.04 -0.08 2.04
CA GLY A 60 -17.92 -0.63 1.26
C GLY A 60 -16.75 -1.12 2.10
N VAL A 61 -15.58 -1.12 1.47
CA VAL A 61 -14.33 -1.55 2.07
C VAL A 61 -13.33 -0.41 2.05
N PHE A 62 -12.62 -0.27 3.16
CA PHE A 62 -11.61 0.74 3.37
C PHE A 62 -10.23 0.07 3.36
N LEU A 63 -9.35 0.51 2.47
CA LEU A 63 -7.98 0.01 2.36
C LEU A 63 -7.00 1.03 2.94
N THR A 64 -6.08 0.59 3.80
CA THR A 64 -5.03 1.47 4.33
C THR A 64 -3.71 0.75 4.54
N GLN A 65 -2.63 1.52 4.50
CA GLN A 65 -1.27 1.11 4.88
C GLN A 65 -0.77 1.97 6.04
N SER A 66 -1.66 2.30 6.98
CA SER A 66 -1.37 3.18 8.12
C SER A 66 -0.25 2.63 8.99
N LYS A 67 -0.25 1.33 9.32
CA LYS A 67 0.83 0.70 10.08
C LYS A 67 2.17 0.79 9.36
N PHE A 68 2.21 0.38 8.09
CA PHE A 68 3.40 0.47 7.26
C PHE A 68 3.95 1.90 7.16
N THR A 69 3.06 2.89 6.98
CA THR A 69 3.46 4.31 6.93
C THR A 69 4.13 4.75 8.23
N ARG A 70 3.62 4.35 9.40
CA ARG A 70 4.21 4.70 10.69
C ARG A 70 5.57 4.06 10.87
N GLU A 71 5.70 2.78 10.53
CA GLU A 71 6.96 2.03 10.61
C GLU A 71 8.01 2.64 9.67
N LEU A 72 7.64 2.93 8.41
CA LEU A 72 8.51 3.63 7.46
C LEU A 72 9.04 4.97 8.00
N LEU A 73 8.16 5.78 8.60
CA LEU A 73 8.54 7.10 9.14
C LEU A 73 9.37 6.97 10.43
N ALA A 74 9.19 5.90 11.21
CA ALA A 74 10.02 5.62 12.39
C ALA A 74 11.42 5.15 11.98
N ASP A 75 11.50 4.27 10.98
CA ASP A 75 12.74 3.60 10.57
C ASP A 75 13.65 4.48 9.71
N CYS A 76 13.11 5.51 9.06
CA CYS A 76 13.89 6.35 8.15
C CYS A 76 15.00 7.16 8.84
N ASN A 77 14.95 7.36 10.16
CA ASN A 77 15.89 8.21 10.93
C ASN A 77 16.06 9.63 10.35
N LEU A 78 15.03 10.17 9.68
CA LEU A 78 15.05 11.51 9.08
C LEU A 78 14.18 12.51 9.84
N ASP A 79 14.62 13.78 9.87
CA ASP A 79 13.84 14.87 10.42
C ASP A 79 12.69 15.30 9.50
N VAL A 80 11.58 14.59 9.67
CA VAL A 80 10.29 14.88 9.06
C VAL A 80 9.41 15.79 9.94
N SER A 81 9.97 16.58 10.86
CA SER A 81 9.18 17.52 11.70
C SER A 81 8.49 18.60 10.87
N LYS A 82 9.19 19.14 9.87
CA LYS A 82 8.65 20.17 8.97
C LYS A 82 7.68 19.57 7.96
N LEU A 83 6.44 19.99 8.03
CA LEU A 83 5.35 19.50 7.19
C LEU A 83 5.43 20.10 5.76
N ALA A 84 5.26 19.27 4.73
CA ALA A 84 5.21 19.69 3.32
C ALA A 84 3.80 19.54 2.73
N LYS A 85 3.27 20.58 2.06
CA LYS A 85 1.89 20.60 1.55
C LYS A 85 1.70 19.91 0.20
N THR A 86 2.78 19.66 -0.52
CA THR A 86 2.77 19.04 -1.86
C THR A 86 3.72 17.85 -1.91
N PRO A 87 3.46 16.82 -2.74
CA PRO A 87 4.35 15.66 -2.87
C PRO A 87 5.76 16.04 -3.37
N LEU A 88 5.84 17.01 -4.29
CA LEU A 88 7.09 17.59 -4.77
C LEU A 88 7.03 19.13 -4.70
N PRO A 89 8.17 19.82 -4.63
CA PRO A 89 8.25 21.26 -4.79
C PRO A 89 7.82 21.71 -6.20
N VAL A 90 7.04 22.80 -6.29
CA VAL A 90 6.42 23.30 -7.54
C VAL A 90 7.43 23.67 -8.64
N LYS A 91 8.67 24.01 -8.28
CA LYS A 91 9.74 24.40 -9.23
C LYS A 91 10.91 23.40 -9.25
N LEU A 92 10.65 22.14 -8.92
CA LEU A 92 11.70 21.14 -8.87
C LEU A 92 12.16 20.76 -10.29
N LYS A 93 13.44 21.00 -10.59
CA LYS A 93 14.14 20.42 -11.73
C LYS A 93 15.24 19.51 -11.20
N LEU A 94 15.04 18.19 -11.27
CA LEU A 94 16.07 17.21 -10.94
C LEU A 94 16.89 16.93 -12.21
N THR A 95 18.21 16.88 -12.08
CA THR A 95 19.13 16.69 -13.20
C THR A 95 20.32 15.85 -12.79
N ASP A 96 20.85 15.05 -13.72
CA ASP A 96 21.97 14.15 -13.48
C ASP A 96 23.35 14.83 -13.52
N SER A 97 23.44 16.13 -13.80
CA SER A 97 24.72 16.78 -14.11
C SER A 97 25.17 17.82 -13.10
N VAL A 98 24.30 18.32 -12.21
CA VAL A 98 24.60 19.54 -11.45
C VAL A 98 25.17 19.29 -10.05
N ASP A 99 24.67 18.28 -9.33
CA ASP A 99 24.99 18.11 -7.91
C ASP A 99 25.88 16.89 -7.59
N GLU A 100 26.46 16.89 -6.39
CA GLU A 100 27.28 15.79 -5.84
C GLU A 100 26.48 14.48 -5.68
N PRO A 101 27.12 13.31 -5.85
CA PRO A 101 26.52 12.02 -5.54
C PRO A 101 26.08 11.94 -4.07
N TYR A 102 24.96 11.28 -3.82
CA TYR A 102 24.51 11.01 -2.47
C TYR A 102 25.33 9.88 -1.84
N THR A 103 25.77 10.07 -0.59
CA THR A 103 26.72 9.17 0.09
C THR A 103 26.17 7.76 0.30
N ASP A 104 24.86 7.60 0.53
CA ASP A 104 24.24 6.29 0.77
C ASP A 104 23.15 5.97 -0.26
N PRO A 105 23.52 5.46 -1.46
CA PRO A 105 22.55 5.10 -2.48
C PRO A 105 21.65 3.92 -2.06
N THR A 106 22.05 3.11 -1.08
CA THR A 106 21.23 2.00 -0.57
C THR A 106 20.06 2.52 0.25
N GLN A 107 20.29 3.47 1.16
CA GLN A 107 19.21 4.14 1.90
C GLN A 107 18.23 4.81 0.94
N TYR A 108 18.72 5.49 -0.10
CA TYR A 108 17.87 6.10 -1.12
C TYR A 108 16.96 5.08 -1.81
N ARG A 109 17.51 3.98 -2.32
CA ARG A 109 16.74 2.92 -2.99
C ARG A 109 15.73 2.26 -2.06
N CYS A 110 16.11 2.01 -0.81
CA CYS A 110 15.22 1.42 0.20
C CYS A 110 13.99 2.32 0.44
N LEU A 111 14.22 3.62 0.66
CA LEU A 111 13.15 4.59 0.89
C LEU A 111 12.24 4.77 -0.35
N VAL A 112 12.82 4.83 -1.55
CA VAL A 112 12.04 4.88 -2.79
C VAL A 112 11.20 3.61 -2.97
N GLY A 113 11.75 2.43 -2.70
CA GLY A 113 11.02 1.17 -2.73
C GLY A 113 9.84 1.15 -1.75
N ASN A 114 10.06 1.59 -0.51
CA ASN A 114 9.00 1.69 0.49
C ASN A 114 7.90 2.69 0.08
N LEU A 115 8.27 3.83 -0.51
CA LEU A 115 7.29 4.79 -1.02
C LEU A 115 6.54 4.25 -2.25
N ASN A 116 7.18 3.46 -3.10
CA ASN A 116 6.53 2.76 -4.21
C ASN A 116 5.52 1.73 -3.71
N PHE A 117 5.78 1.07 -2.58
CA PHE A 117 4.78 0.21 -1.97
C PHE A 117 3.55 0.99 -1.48
N LEU A 118 3.74 2.23 -0.99
CA LEU A 118 2.62 3.10 -0.58
C LEU A 118 1.72 3.56 -1.71
N THR A 119 2.19 3.60 -2.97
CA THR A 119 1.36 4.09 -4.08
C THR A 119 0.12 3.23 -4.34
N HIS A 120 0.10 1.98 -3.86
CA HIS A 120 -1.06 1.09 -3.94
C HIS A 120 -2.30 1.65 -3.21
N THR A 121 -2.10 2.35 -2.09
CA THR A 121 -3.19 3.03 -1.35
C THR A 121 -3.16 4.55 -1.47
N ARG A 122 -2.04 5.11 -1.99
CA ARG A 122 -1.80 6.54 -2.13
C ARG A 122 -1.30 6.89 -3.54
N PRO A 123 -2.16 6.75 -4.57
CA PRO A 123 -1.77 7.05 -5.95
C PRO A 123 -1.44 8.52 -6.18
N ASP A 124 -1.79 9.43 -5.28
CA ASP A 124 -1.32 10.83 -5.28
C ASP A 124 0.21 10.94 -5.16
N LEU A 125 0.89 9.94 -4.60
CA LEU A 125 2.35 9.86 -4.52
C LEU A 125 3.00 9.37 -5.82
N SER A 126 2.24 8.71 -6.72
CA SER A 126 2.79 7.95 -7.85
C SER A 126 3.71 8.79 -8.74
N PHE A 127 3.30 10.02 -9.06
CA PHE A 127 4.11 10.92 -9.87
C PHE A 127 5.44 11.25 -9.20
N ALA A 128 5.41 11.55 -7.89
CA ALA A 128 6.59 11.92 -7.13
C ALA A 128 7.56 10.74 -6.99
N VAL A 129 7.03 9.56 -6.65
CA VAL A 129 7.80 8.33 -6.54
C VAL A 129 8.40 7.93 -7.88
N GLN A 130 7.62 7.95 -8.97
CA GLN A 130 8.12 7.62 -10.31
C GLN A 130 9.25 8.56 -10.74
N THR A 131 9.15 9.86 -10.40
CA THR A 131 10.21 10.83 -10.69
C THR A 131 11.49 10.49 -9.93
N LEU A 132 11.40 10.17 -8.64
CA LEU A 132 12.56 9.79 -7.82
C LEU A 132 13.17 8.44 -8.26
N SER A 133 12.33 7.50 -8.69
CA SER A 133 12.73 6.18 -9.18
C SER A 133 13.69 6.25 -10.37
N GLN A 134 13.64 7.31 -11.17
CA GLN A 134 14.56 7.52 -12.31
C GLN A 134 16.03 7.61 -11.87
N PHE A 135 16.28 8.01 -10.62
CA PHE A 135 17.62 8.29 -10.12
C PHE A 135 18.17 7.22 -9.16
N MET A 136 17.58 6.02 -9.14
CA MET A 136 17.99 4.94 -8.22
C MET A 136 19.40 4.38 -8.47
N GLN A 137 19.91 4.50 -9.71
CA GLN A 137 21.24 4.02 -10.07
C GLN A 137 22.35 4.90 -9.49
N SER A 138 22.19 6.22 -9.61
CA SER A 138 23.17 7.21 -9.14
C SER A 138 22.45 8.40 -8.50
N PRO A 139 21.92 8.23 -7.27
CA PRO A 139 21.21 9.30 -6.59
C PRO A 139 22.15 10.45 -6.22
N LYS A 140 21.62 11.66 -6.22
CA LYS A 140 22.31 12.90 -5.85
C LYS A 140 21.72 13.53 -4.62
N VAL A 141 22.44 14.47 -4.03
CA VAL A 141 21.97 15.20 -2.84
C VAL A 141 20.62 15.89 -3.09
N SER A 142 20.41 16.49 -4.26
CA SER A 142 19.12 17.09 -4.63
C SER A 142 17.99 16.07 -4.77
N HIS A 143 18.28 14.89 -5.32
CA HIS A 143 17.31 13.78 -5.40
C HIS A 143 16.89 13.33 -3.99
N PHE A 144 17.85 13.24 -3.07
CA PHE A 144 17.57 12.92 -1.67
C PHE A 144 16.77 14.02 -0.96
N HIS A 145 17.05 15.29 -1.22
CA HIS A 145 16.24 16.40 -0.68
C HIS A 145 14.78 16.35 -1.15
N ALA A 146 14.55 15.99 -2.43
CA ALA A 146 13.20 15.79 -2.96
C ALA A 146 12.51 14.58 -2.33
N LEU A 147 13.21 13.46 -2.14
CA LEU A 147 12.73 12.30 -1.41
C LEU A 147 12.34 12.65 0.04
N HIS A 148 13.18 13.41 0.72
CA HIS A 148 12.91 13.87 2.09
C HIS A 148 11.69 14.80 2.17
N HIS A 149 11.49 15.64 1.15
CA HIS A 149 10.26 16.46 1.02
C HIS A 149 9.01 15.58 0.88
N LEU A 150 9.07 14.52 0.08
CA LEU A 150 7.97 13.58 -0.08
C LEU A 150 7.63 12.83 1.22
N LEU A 151 8.64 12.45 2.02
CA LEU A 151 8.44 11.86 3.35
C LEU A 151 7.74 12.84 4.31
N ARG A 152 8.07 14.13 4.25
CA ARG A 152 7.40 15.19 5.02
C ARG A 152 5.94 15.38 4.61
N TYR A 153 5.64 15.24 3.32
CA TYR A 153 4.27 15.25 2.82
C TYR A 153 3.47 14.06 3.36
N GLN A 154 4.07 12.86 3.34
CA GLN A 154 3.41 11.65 3.84
C GLN A 154 3.03 11.77 5.33
N LYS A 155 3.86 12.42 6.15
CA LYS A 155 3.54 12.67 7.56
C LYS A 155 2.30 13.55 7.76
N ILE A 156 2.09 14.58 6.93
CA ILE A 156 0.85 15.38 6.98
C ILE A 156 -0.36 14.50 6.71
N CYS A 157 -0.32 13.76 5.60
CA CYS A 157 -1.46 12.97 5.17
C CYS A 157 -1.83 11.89 6.18
N ASN A 158 -0.84 11.26 6.82
CA ASN A 158 -1.08 10.31 7.90
C ASN A 158 -1.78 10.96 9.11
N TRP A 159 -1.43 12.19 9.46
CA TRP A 159 -2.13 12.97 10.50
C TRP A 159 -3.57 13.31 10.10
N LEU A 160 -3.80 13.71 8.86
CA LEU A 160 -5.14 14.07 8.36
C LEU A 160 -6.07 12.85 8.22
N CYS A 161 -5.53 11.66 7.92
CA CYS A 161 -6.30 10.41 7.91
C CYS A 161 -6.84 10.04 9.30
N HIS A 162 -6.11 10.32 10.38
CA HIS A 162 -6.64 10.14 11.74
C HIS A 162 -7.64 11.24 12.16
N ALA A 163 -7.54 12.43 11.59
CA ALA A 163 -8.37 13.58 11.98
C ALA A 163 -9.77 13.61 11.34
N SER A 164 -10.24 12.53 10.70
CA SER A 164 -11.58 12.42 10.08
C SER A 164 -11.83 13.27 8.81
N TRP A 165 -10.83 13.97 8.27
CA TRP A 165 -11.01 14.88 7.10
C TRP A 165 -10.36 14.42 5.80
N TYR A 166 -9.48 13.43 5.83
CA TYR A 166 -9.00 12.80 4.60
C TYR A 166 -9.99 11.71 4.20
N LYS A 167 -10.43 11.66 2.93
CA LYS A 167 -11.12 10.51 2.33
C LYS A 167 -10.06 9.60 1.73
N PRO A 168 -9.54 8.60 2.46
CA PRO A 168 -8.66 7.61 1.85
C PRO A 168 -9.53 6.74 0.94
N TYR A 169 -8.96 6.17 -0.11
CA TYR A 169 -9.70 5.58 -1.22
C TYR A 169 -10.76 4.58 -0.72
N ILE A 170 -12.02 5.03 -0.73
CA ILE A 170 -13.17 4.13 -0.66
C ILE A 170 -13.20 3.52 -2.05
N LEU A 171 -12.63 2.33 -2.19
CA LEU A 171 -13.08 1.48 -3.28
C LEU A 171 -14.53 1.15 -2.92
N GLU A 172 -15.45 1.82 -3.60
CA GLU A 172 -16.84 1.42 -3.65
C GLU A 172 -16.87 0.09 -4.43
N ILE A 173 -16.41 -0.98 -3.78
CA ILE A 173 -16.70 -2.34 -4.19
C ILE A 173 -18.20 -2.48 -3.95
N GLN A 174 -18.96 -2.02 -4.94
CA GLN A 174 -20.41 -2.08 -5.05
C GLN A 174 -20.88 -3.41 -4.46
N LYS A 175 -21.52 -3.35 -3.28
CA LYS A 175 -22.18 -4.47 -2.58
C LYS A 175 -21.63 -5.84 -3.00
N ALA A 176 -20.37 -6.13 -2.65
CA ALA A 176 -19.91 -7.50 -2.74
C ALA A 176 -20.69 -8.31 -1.71
N ARG A 177 -21.76 -8.96 -2.15
CA ARG A 177 -22.55 -9.97 -1.41
C ARG A 177 -21.75 -11.25 -1.14
N TYR A 178 -20.43 -11.16 -1.22
CA TYR A 178 -19.48 -12.25 -1.26
C TYR A 178 -18.70 -12.27 0.05
N HIS A 179 -18.66 -13.43 0.69
CA HIS A 179 -17.79 -13.64 1.84
C HIS A 179 -16.35 -13.66 1.35
N ILE A 180 -15.47 -12.85 1.95
CA ILE A 180 -14.04 -12.80 1.60
C ILE A 180 -13.22 -13.18 2.84
N GLN A 181 -12.40 -14.22 2.71
CA GLN A 181 -11.64 -14.80 3.81
C GLN A 181 -10.19 -15.09 3.39
N ILE A 182 -9.26 -15.00 4.33
CA ILE A 182 -7.82 -15.20 4.10
C ILE A 182 -7.35 -16.45 4.79
N ILE A 183 -6.43 -17.13 4.15
CA ILE A 183 -5.79 -18.33 4.63
C ILE A 183 -4.29 -18.27 4.31
N PHE A 184 -3.43 -18.66 5.26
CA PHE A 184 -2.00 -18.92 5.04
C PHE A 184 -1.76 -20.41 4.80
#